data_AF-A0A2T5YHU3-F1
#
_entry.id   AF-A0A2T5YHU3-F1
#
_cell.length_a   1.000
_cell.length_b   1.000
_cell.length_c   1.000
_cell.angle_alpha   90.00
_cell.angle_beta   90.00
_cell.angle_gamma   90.00
#
_symmetry.space_group_name_H-M   'P 1'
#
loop_
_entity.id
_entity.type
_entity.pdbx_description
1 polymer ?
#
loop_
_entity_poly.entity_id
_entity_poly.type
_entity_poly.pdbx_seq_one_letter_code
_entity_poly.pdbx_strand_id
1 'polypeptide(L)' 'MVSIAERHQQIIDRLQQEGKVNAADLCTDMNVSSVTIRKDLKLLEDKGLLFRMGQSLE' A
#
# COMPACT_ATOMS: atom_id res chain seq x y z
N MET A 1 -16.48 -9.29 3.87
CA MET A 1 -15.89 -7.94 4.02
C MET A 1 -14.40 -8.14 4.17
N VAL A 2 -13.60 -7.63 3.23
CA VAL A 2 -12.14 -7.68 3.33
C VAL A 2 -11.71 -6.75 4.47
N SER A 3 -11.02 -7.30 5.47
CA SER A 3 -10.57 -6.52 6.62
C SER A 3 -9.37 -5.65 6.27
N ILE A 4 -9.12 -4.60 7.06
CA ILE A 4 -7.96 -3.71 6.89
C ILE A 4 -6.65 -4.52 6.87
N ALA A 5 -6.53 -5.50 7.78
CA ALA A 5 -5.36 -6.38 7.87
C ALA A 5 -5.16 -7.22 6.59
N GLU A 6 -6.23 -7.79 6.05
CA GLU A 6 -6.21 -8.61 4.83
C GLU A 6 -5.69 -7.79 3.64
N ARG A 7 -6.19 -6.55 3.51
CA ARG A 7 -5.72 -5.63 2.48
C ARG A 7 -4.26 -5.24 2.66
N HIS A 8 -3.84 -4.94 3.89
CA HIS A 8 -2.45 -4.65 4.21
C HIS A 8 -1.54 -5.82 3.82
N GLN A 9 -1.99 -7.03 4.10
CA GLN A 9 -1.26 -8.24 3.77
C GLN A 9 -1.13 -8.44 2.26
N GLN A 10 -2.18 -8.18 1.48
CA GLN A 10 -2.09 -8.22 0.01
C GLN A 10 -1.14 -7.16 -0.56
N ILE A 11 -1.13 -5.95 0.00
CA ILE A 11 -0.19 -4.89 -0.41
C ILE A 11 1.25 -5.33 -0.17
N ILE A 12 1.53 -5.91 1.00
CA ILE A 12 2.87 -6.40 1.36
C ILE A 12 3.26 -7.58 0.47
N ASP A 13 2.36 -8.54 0.26
CA ASP A 13 2.60 -9.72 -0.58
C ASP A 13 2.95 -9.31 -2.01
N ARG A 14 2.15 -8.42 -2.61
CA ARG A 14 2.46 -7.84 -3.93
C ARG A 14 3.78 -7.09 -3.94
N LEU A 15 4.09 -6.32 -2.89
CA LEU A 15 5.37 -5.64 -2.80
C LEU A 15 6.54 -6.64 -2.73
N GLN A 16 6.38 -7.77 -2.05
CA GLN A 16 7.40 -8.81 -1.99
C GLN A 16 7.54 -9.56 -3.33
N GLN A 17 6.43 -9.80 -4.03
CA GLN A 17 6.42 -10.49 -5.33
C GLN A 17 6.96 -9.59 -6.46
N GLU A 18 6.49 -8.35 -6.56
CA GLU A 18 6.82 -7.44 -7.67
C GLU A 18 7.98 -6.47 -7.35
N GLY A 19 8.37 -6.37 -6.08
CA GLY A 19 9.39 -5.43 -5.59
C GLY A 19 8.92 -3.97 -5.50
N LYS A 20 7.75 -3.64 -6.06
CA LYS A 20 7.12 -2.31 -5.99
C LYS A 20 5.60 -2.43 -6.10
N VAL A 21 4.88 -1.52 -5.46
CA VAL A 21 3.42 -1.41 -5.59
C VAL A 21 3.02 0.04 -5.84
N ASN A 22 2.00 0.22 -6.68
CA ASN A 22 1.46 1.55 -6.99
C ASN A 22 0.08 1.71 -6.35
N ALA A 23 -0.17 2.88 -5.75
CA ALA A 23 -1.46 3.17 -5.14
C ALA A 23 -2.63 3.09 -6.14
N ALA A 24 -2.39 3.40 -7.42
CA ALA A 24 -3.40 3.30 -8.47
C ALA A 24 -3.76 1.84 -8.82
N ASP A 25 -2.76 0.95 -8.80
CA ASP A 25 -2.97 -0.48 -9.05
C ASP A 25 -3.77 -1.10 -7.90
N LEU A 26 -3.33 -0.85 -6.67
CA LEU A 26 -4.02 -1.28 -5.45
C LEU A 26 -5.45 -0.73 -5.37
N CYS A 27 -5.68 0.51 -5.82
CA CYS A 27 -7.01 1.10 -5.90
C CYS A 27 -7.95 0.29 -6.81
N THR A 28 -7.44 -0.14 -7.96
CA THR A 28 -8.21 -0.89 -8.96
C THR A 28 -8.45 -2.33 -8.51
N ASP A 29 -7.39 -2.98 -8.05
CA ASP A 29 -7.38 -4.40 -7.67
C ASP A 29 -8.25 -4.67 -6.44
N MET A 30 -8.19 -3.76 -5.47
CA MET A 30 -8.92 -3.89 -4.20
C MET A 30 -10.25 -3.14 -4.21
N ASN A 31 -10.61 -2.51 -5.34
CA ASN A 31 -11.83 -1.73 -5.55
C ASN A 31 -12.09 -0.68 -4.44
N VAL A 32 -11.03 0.02 -4.01
CA VAL A 32 -11.11 1.05 -2.97
C VAL A 32 -10.65 2.40 -3.51
N SER A 33 -11.06 3.49 -2.87
CA SER A 33 -10.64 4.82 -3.30
C SER A 33 -9.15 5.08 -3.04
N SER A 34 -8.55 5.94 -3.85
CA SER A 34 -7.15 6.37 -3.73
C SER A 34 -6.84 6.98 -2.36
N VAL A 35 -7.81 7.67 -1.74
CA VAL A 35 -7.70 8.21 -0.38
C VAL A 35 -7.63 7.10 0.67
N THR A 36 -8.31 5.98 0.44
CA THR A 36 -8.31 4.84 1.34
C THR A 36 -6.95 4.14 1.26
N ILE A 37 -6.49 3.79 0.05
CA ILE A 37 -5.15 3.21 -0.15
C ILE A 37 -4.06 4.10 0.41
N ARG A 38 -4.11 5.42 0.21
CA ARG A 38 -3.13 6.34 0.83
C ARG A 38 -3.11 6.24 2.36
N LYS A 39 -4.26 6.10 3.01
CA LYS A 39 -4.32 5.88 4.47
C LYS A 39 -3.72 4.53 4.85
N ASP A 40 -3.98 3.47 4.09
CA ASP A 40 -3.41 2.14 4.33
C ASP A 40 -1.91 2.13 4.19
N LEU A 41 -1.40 2.68 3.08
CA LEU A 41 0.03 2.80 2.83
C LEU A 41 0.70 3.63 3.92
N LYS A 42 0.06 4.72 4.37
CA LYS A 42 0.59 5.55 5.46
C LYS A 42 0.63 4.80 6.79
N LEU A 43 -0.39 3.98 7.10
CA LEU A 43 -0.41 3.11 8.28
C LEU A 43 0.68 2.04 8.22
N LEU A 44 0.93 1.48 7.04
CA LEU A 44 1.99 0.50 6.83
C LEU A 44 3.39 1.14 6.92
N GLU A 45 3.54 2.37 6.40
CA GLU A 45 4.77 3.16 6.50
C GLU A 45 5.05 3.56 7.96
N ASP A 46 4.04 3.99 8.71
CA ASP A 46 4.12 4.31 10.16
C ASP A 46 4.55 3.08 10.99
N LYS A 47 4.11 1.88 10.58
CA LYS A 47 4.53 0.62 11.18
C LYS A 47 5.92 0.14 10.74
N GLY A 48 6.58 0.84 9.80
CA GLY A 48 7.87 0.44 9.22
C GLY A 48 7.80 -0.76 8.27
N LEU A 49 6.61 -1.09 7.77
CA LEU A 49 6.37 -2.20 6.83
C LEU A 49 6.49 -1.77 5.36
N LEU A 50 6.42 -0.46 5.10
CA LEU A 50 6.60 0.12 3.78
C LEU A 50 7.63 1.24 3.83
N PHE A 51 8.47 1.32 2.79
CA PHE A 51 9.38 2.43 2.57
C PHE A 51 9.10 3.03 1.20
N ARG A 52 8.72 4.30 1.16
CA ARG A 52 8.59 5.04 -0.09
C ARG A 52 9.98 5.38 -0.63
N MET A 53 10.44 4.62 -1.61
CA MET A 53 11.73 4.79 -2.32
C MET A 53 11.80 6.04 -3.23
N GLY A 54 11.22 7.17 -2.85
CA GLY A 54 11.11 8.31 -3.78
C GLY A 54 10.60 9.62 -3.22
N GLN A 55 10.90 9.95 -1.96
CA GLN A 55 10.84 11.35 -1.52
C GLN A 55 12.27 11.89 -1.57
N SER A 56 12.71 12.31 -2.75
CA SER A 56 13.84 13.25 -2.84
C SER A 56 13.51 14.42 -1.94
N LEU A 57 14.28 14.58 -0.86
CA LEU A 57 14.30 15.79 -0.06
C LEU A 57 14.77 16.92 -0.99
N GLU A 58 13.93 17.93 -1.17
CA GLU A 58 14.37 19.28 -1.57
C GLU A 58 15.05 19.96 -0.38
#